data_AF-A0A4P1RAG3-F1
#
_entry.id   AF-A0A4P1RAG3-F1
#
_cell.length_a   1.000
_cell.length_b   1.000
_cell.length_c   1.000
_cell.angle_alpha   90.00
_cell.angle_beta   90.00
_cell.angle_gamma   90.00
#
_symmetry.space_group_name_H-M   'P 1'
#
loop_
_entity.id
_entity.type
_entity.pdbx_description
1 polymer ?
#
loop_
_entity_poly.entity_id
_entity_poly.type
_entity_poly.pdbx_seq_one_letter_code
_entity_poly.pdbx_strand_id
1 'polypeptide(L)'
;MQIHIRCNCGEGTCQEWGIVELQGIVEPNPSFHHSLQNLHIGTLCRPSSQEVYTFTVGYHELSGSKVPLKKPLLVLNKIKNEGGESGCSEVELRVVGIIRNRILFKTRPKALISSNISFLFLLYITFFFEATCEVYCYS
;
A
#
# COMPACT_ATOMS: atom_id res chain seq x y z
N MET A 1 8.85 -33.99 7.94
CA MET A 1 8.21 -32.71 8.30
C MET A 1 6.97 -32.54 7.45
N GLN A 2 5.78 -32.49 8.06
CA GLN A 2 4.51 -32.29 7.35
C GLN A 2 3.96 -30.92 7.76
N ILE A 3 3.52 -30.12 6.78
CA ILE A 3 2.92 -28.80 7.01
C ILE A 3 1.43 -28.95 6.71
N HIS A 4 0.59 -28.79 7.73
CA HIS A 4 -0.86 -28.84 7.58
C HIS A 4 -1.39 -27.47 7.15
N ILE A 5 -1.96 -27.42 5.96
CA ILE A 5 -2.59 -26.22 5.40
C ILE A 5 -4.10 -26.45 5.36
N ARG A 6 -4.86 -25.57 6.01
CA ARG A 6 -6.32 -25.57 5.93
C ARG A 6 -6.79 -24.45 5.01
N CYS A 7 -7.52 -24.82 3.96
CA CYS A 7 -8.22 -23.84 3.14
C CYS A 7 -9.52 -23.45 3.86
N ASN A 8 -9.69 -22.16 4.17
CA ASN A 8 -10.92 -21.64 4.77
C ASN A 8 -11.77 -20.83 3.77
N CYS A 9 -11.46 -20.94 2.48
CA CYS A 9 -12.27 -20.32 1.46
C CYS A 9 -13.53 -21.16 1.25
N GLY A 10 -14.71 -20.57 1.40
CA GLY A 10 -15.98 -21.20 1.01
C GLY A 10 -16.00 -21.56 -0.48
N GLU A 11 -17.01 -22.32 -0.93
CA GLU A 11 -17.18 -22.92 -2.28
C GLU A 11 -16.49 -22.15 -3.45
N GLY A 12 -15.17 -22.27 -3.56
CA GLY A 12 -14.36 -21.69 -4.63
C GLY A 12 -13.99 -20.20 -4.55
N THR A 13 -14.41 -19.42 -3.55
CA THR A 13 -14.19 -17.95 -3.52
C THR A 13 -13.20 -17.51 -2.43
N CYS A 14 -11.90 -17.74 -2.66
CA CYS A 14 -10.88 -17.09 -1.83
C CYS A 14 -10.82 -15.58 -2.13
N GLN A 15 -10.66 -14.76 -1.09
CA GLN A 15 -10.51 -13.32 -1.25
C GLN A 15 -9.25 -12.99 -2.07
N GLU A 16 -9.41 -12.11 -3.06
CA GLU A 16 -8.27 -11.60 -3.83
C GLU A 16 -7.60 -10.47 -3.05
N TRP A 17 -6.30 -10.62 -2.80
CA TRP A 17 -5.46 -9.64 -2.12
C TRP A 17 -4.54 -8.94 -3.13
N GLY A 18 -4.15 -7.70 -2.82
CA GLY A 18 -3.22 -6.92 -3.63
C GLY A 18 -1.91 -6.63 -2.90
N ILE A 19 -0.82 -6.55 -3.65
CA ILE A 19 0.46 -6.02 -3.16
C ILE A 19 0.65 -4.61 -3.69
N VAL A 20 1.07 -3.69 -2.84
CA VAL A 20 1.60 -2.38 -3.22
C VAL A 20 3.12 -2.45 -3.11
N GLU A 21 3.82 -2.31 -4.24
CA GLU A 21 5.28 -2.39 -4.30
C GLU A 21 5.89 -1.04 -4.69
N LEU A 22 6.75 -0.53 -3.81
CA LEU A 22 7.41 0.77 -3.94
C LEU A 22 8.90 0.53 -4.18
N GLN A 23 9.47 1.20 -5.19
CA GLN A 23 10.91 1.19 -5.40
C GLN A 23 11.59 2.19 -4.45
N GLY A 24 11.95 1.73 -3.25
CA GLY A 24 12.61 2.55 -2.24
C GLY A 24 12.29 2.08 -0.82
N ILE A 25 12.49 2.97 0.15
CA ILE A 25 12.19 2.73 1.55
C ILE A 25 11.08 3.69 1.97
N VAL A 26 10.07 3.19 2.68
CA VAL A 26 9.07 4.03 3.35
C VAL A 26 9.59 4.36 4.73
N GLU A 27 9.96 5.63 4.92
CA GLU A 27 10.46 6.12 6.20
C GLU A 27 9.32 6.79 6.98
N PRO A 28 9.03 6.36 8.21
CA PRO A 28 8.12 7.09 9.07
C PRO A 28 8.74 8.43 9.45
N ASN A 29 7.89 9.40 9.81
CA ASN A 29 8.37 10.66 10.37
C ASN A 29 9.26 10.36 11.60
N PRO A 30 10.44 10.97 11.75
CA PRO A 30 11.34 10.70 12.88
C PRO A 30 10.73 10.97 14.26
N SER A 31 9.68 11.80 14.32
CA SER A 31 8.93 12.08 15.56
C SER A 31 7.89 10.98 15.89
N PHE A 32 7.68 10.02 14.99
CA PHE A 32 6.73 8.92 15.15
C PHE A 32 7.42 7.73 15.84
N HIS A 33 7.20 7.59 17.14
CA HIS A 33 7.74 6.51 17.97
C HIS A 33 6.76 5.33 18.17
N HIS A 34 5.61 5.36 17.52
CA HIS A 34 4.56 4.34 17.66
C HIS A 34 4.69 3.20 16.64
N SER A 35 3.88 2.16 16.81
CA SER A 35 3.77 1.07 15.85
C SER A 35 3.24 1.57 14.51
N LEU A 36 3.81 1.08 13.40
CA LEU A 36 3.31 1.34 12.05
C LEU A 36 1.96 0.67 11.76
N GLN A 37 1.51 -0.22 12.65
CA GLN A 37 0.23 -0.91 12.49
C GLN A 37 -0.92 0.10 12.53
N ASN A 38 -1.82 0.00 11.56
CA ASN A 38 -2.98 0.89 11.39
C ASN A 38 -2.63 2.38 11.18
N LEU A 39 -1.38 2.71 10.85
CA LEU A 39 -1.02 4.06 10.47
C LEU A 39 -1.53 4.36 9.06
N HIS A 40 -2.30 5.44 8.91
CA HIS A 40 -2.62 5.95 7.59
C HIS A 40 -1.36 6.57 6.95
N ILE A 41 -0.76 5.85 6.01
CA ILE A 41 0.48 6.28 5.34
C ILE A 41 0.21 7.12 4.08
N GLY A 42 -1.01 7.10 3.53
CA GLY A 42 -1.33 7.77 2.29
C GLY A 42 -2.56 7.24 1.58
N THR A 43 -2.79 7.76 0.36
CA THR A 43 -3.98 7.47 -0.44
C THR A 43 -3.59 6.83 -1.75
N LEU A 44 -4.20 5.67 -2.05
CA LEU A 44 -4.08 4.98 -3.33
C LEU A 44 -5.32 5.24 -4.18
N CYS A 45 -5.14 5.84 -5.35
CA CYS A 45 -6.22 6.17 -6.26
C CYS A 45 -6.04 5.45 -7.61
N ARG A 46 -7.16 5.08 -8.22
CA ARG A 46 -7.22 4.58 -9.60
C ARG A 46 -8.44 5.21 -10.28
N PRO A 47 -8.25 6.18 -11.18
CA PRO A 47 -9.35 6.71 -11.98
C PRO A 47 -9.99 5.60 -12.82
N SER A 48 -11.32 5.53 -12.87
CA SER A 48 -12.03 4.48 -13.64
C SER A 48 -11.71 4.49 -15.13
N SER A 49 -11.36 5.66 -15.67
CA SER A 49 -10.99 5.88 -17.07
C SER A 49 -9.54 5.52 -17.40
N GLN A 50 -8.69 5.24 -16.42
CA GLN A 50 -7.26 5.03 -16.61
C GLN A 50 -6.78 3.73 -15.93
N GLU A 51 -5.79 3.07 -16.52
CA GLU A 51 -5.11 1.91 -15.91
C GLU A 51 -3.91 2.31 -15.02
N VAL A 52 -3.75 3.62 -14.80
CA VAL A 52 -2.69 4.19 -13.97
C VAL A 52 -3.18 4.32 -12.53
N TYR A 53 -2.33 3.92 -11.60
CA TYR A 53 -2.55 4.10 -10.17
C TYR A 53 -1.70 5.27 -9.70
N THR A 54 -2.28 6.13 -8.87
CA THR A 54 -1.55 7.18 -8.16
C THR A 54 -1.51 6.84 -6.68
N PHE A 55 -0.34 6.98 -6.07
CA PHE A 55 -0.17 6.76 -4.64
C PHE A 55 0.49 7.99 -4.03
N THR A 56 -0.23 8.61 -3.10
CA THR A 56 0.19 9.84 -2.45
C THR A 56 0.58 9.54 -1.01
N VAL A 57 1.85 9.79 -0.67
CA VAL A 57 2.44 9.59 0.66
C VAL A 57 3.11 10.88 1.09
N GLY A 58 2.56 11.52 2.13
CA GLY A 58 3.02 12.85 2.54
C GLY A 58 2.92 13.86 1.38
N TYR A 59 4.05 14.47 1.00
CA TYR A 59 4.15 15.43 -0.12
C TYR A 59 4.55 14.78 -1.45
N HIS A 60 4.63 13.45 -1.49
CA HIS A 60 5.09 12.71 -2.65
C HIS A 60 3.93 12.03 -3.36
N GLU A 61 3.91 12.17 -4.68
CA GLU A 61 3.05 11.41 -5.57
C GLU A 61 3.89 10.41 -6.37
N LEU A 62 3.45 9.16 -6.39
CA LEU A 62 4.01 8.11 -7.22
C LEU A 62 2.97 7.66 -8.24
N SER A 63 3.42 7.45 -9.47
CA SER A 63 2.59 6.84 -10.52
C SER A 63 3.04 5.40 -10.74
N GLY A 64 2.07 4.47 -10.70
CA GLY A 64 2.29 3.04 -10.82
C GLY A 64 1.26 2.38 -11.73
N SER A 65 1.46 1.09 -11.95
CA SER A 65 0.56 0.27 -12.77
C SER A 65 0.32 -1.09 -12.15
N LYS A 66 -0.81 -1.71 -12.49
CA LYS A 66 -1.12 -3.08 -12.09
C LYS A 66 -0.31 -4.05 -12.97
N VAL A 67 0.39 -4.97 -12.32
CA VAL A 67 1.24 -5.96 -12.97
C VAL A 67 0.85 -7.36 -12.47
N PRO A 68 0.54 -8.31 -13.37
CA PRO A 68 0.29 -9.69 -12.98
C PRO A 68 1.57 -10.35 -12.46
N LEU A 69 1.45 -11.15 -11.40
CA LEU A 69 2.54 -11.93 -10.86
C LEU A 69 2.78 -13.17 -11.73
N LYS A 70 4.05 -13.47 -12.05
CA LYS A 70 4.42 -14.70 -12.78
C LYS A 70 4.02 -15.97 -12.02
N LYS A 71 4.02 -15.88 -10.68
CA LYS A 71 3.60 -16.95 -9.77
C LYS A 71 2.65 -16.33 -8.74
N PRO A 72 1.36 -16.71 -8.72
CA PRO A 72 0.44 -16.26 -7.68
C PRO A 72 0.95 -16.64 -6.29
N LEU A 73 0.70 -15.77 -5.33
CA LEU A 73 1.08 -16.00 -3.93
C LEU A 73 -0.17 -16.32 -3.11
N LEU A 74 0.01 -17.12 -2.07
CA LEU A 74 -1.05 -17.49 -1.16
C LEU A 74 -0.81 -16.83 0.19
N VAL A 75 -1.83 -16.16 0.72
CA VAL A 75 -1.77 -15.46 2.01
C VAL A 75 -2.15 -16.45 3.10
N LEU A 76 -1.20 -16.72 3.98
CA LEU A 76 -1.37 -17.65 5.10
C LEU A 76 -1.44 -16.88 6.42
N ASN A 77 -2.43 -17.22 7.24
CA ASN A 77 -2.47 -16.82 8.64
C ASN A 77 -1.95 -17.97 9.50
N LYS A 78 -0.90 -17.68 10.29
CA LYS A 78 -0.29 -18.64 11.21
C LYS A 78 -1.03 -18.58 12.54
N ILE A 79 -1.70 -19.67 12.89
CA ILE A 79 -2.39 -19.83 14.16
C ILE A 79 -1.53 -20.71 15.04
N LYS A 80 -1.16 -20.18 16.21
CA LYS A 80 -0.53 -20.96 17.27
C LYS A 80 -1.66 -21.41 18.19
N ASN A 81 -1.90 -22.72 18.27
CA ASN A 81 -2.73 -23.26 19.32
C ASN A 81 -1.84 -23.37 20.56
N GLU A 82 -2.14 -22.57 21.58
CA GLU A 82 -1.55 -22.75 22.91
C GLU A 82 -2.11 -24.05 23.47
N GLY A 83 -1.38 -25.15 23.27
CA GLY A 83 -1.81 -26.47 23.67
C GLY A 83 -1.97 -26.57 25.18
N GLY A 84 -3.13 -27.08 25.63
CA GLY A 84 -3.28 -27.58 26.98
C GLY A 84 -2.30 -28.72 27.26
N GLU A 85 -1.76 -28.71 28.48
CA GLU A 85 -1.08 -29.74 29.31
C GLU A 85 -0.01 -30.68 28.69
N SER A 86 -0.01 -30.93 27.39
CA SER A 86 0.92 -31.82 26.69
C SER A 86 1.72 -31.09 25.60
N GLY A 87 2.62 -30.19 26.03
CA GLY A 87 3.94 -29.80 25.46
C GLY A 87 4.19 -29.56 23.95
N CYS A 88 3.28 -29.92 23.04
CA CYS A 88 3.44 -29.80 21.59
C CYS A 88 2.55 -28.67 21.09
N SER A 89 3.16 -27.53 20.77
CA SER A 89 2.46 -26.42 20.11
C SER A 89 2.08 -26.82 18.68
N GLU A 90 0.82 -27.15 18.45
CA GLU A 90 0.31 -27.38 17.09
C GLU A 90 0.21 -26.03 16.36
N VAL A 91 0.92 -25.93 15.24
CA VAL A 91 0.90 -24.75 14.38
C VAL A 91 0.01 -25.04 13.18
N GLU A 92 -1.13 -24.36 13.11
CA GLU A 92 -2.07 -24.45 11.99
C GLU A 92 -1.83 -23.27 11.04
N LEU A 93 -1.77 -23.55 9.73
CA LEU A 93 -1.71 -22.51 8.70
C LEU A 93 -3.05 -22.44 7.96
N ARG A 94 -3.73 -21.29 8.04
CA ARG A 94 -5.00 -21.05 7.34
C ARG A 94 -4.81 -20.18 6.11
N VAL A 95 -5.42 -20.58 5.01
CA VAL A 95 -5.48 -19.76 3.79
C VAL A 95 -6.48 -18.62 3.99
N VAL A 96 -6.03 -17.38 3.80
CA VAL A 96 -6.85 -16.16 3.92
C VAL A 96 -7.12 -15.51 2.57
N GLY A 97 -6.24 -15.70 1.59
CA GLY A 97 -6.42 -15.08 0.28
C GLY A 97 -5.37 -15.49 -0.74
N ILE A 98 -5.58 -15.02 -1.97
CA ILE A 98 -4.70 -15.26 -3.11
C ILE A 98 -4.30 -13.90 -3.68
N ILE A 99 -3.02 -13.74 -4.02
CA ILE A 99 -2.49 -12.54 -4.67
C ILE A 99 -2.07 -12.94 -6.08
N ARG A 100 -2.74 -12.41 -7.10
CA ARG A 100 -2.35 -12.64 -8.52
C ARG A 100 -1.70 -11.43 -9.14
N ASN A 101 -1.87 -10.25 -8.54
CA ASN A 101 -1.40 -8.98 -9.09
C ASN A 101 -0.72 -8.14 -8.02
N ARG A 102 0.20 -7.28 -8.46
CA ARG A 102 0.78 -6.20 -7.65
C ARG A 102 0.56 -4.86 -8.35
N ILE A 103 0.51 -3.78 -7.58
CA ILE A 103 0.59 -2.41 -8.07
C ILE A 103 2.03 -1.98 -7.86
N LEU A 104 2.70 -1.62 -8.96
CA LEU A 104 4.14 -1.39 -8.97
C LEU A 104 4.43 0.08 -9.26
N PHE A 105 5.07 0.75 -8.30
CA PHE A 105 5.53 2.13 -8.41
C PHE A 105 7.03 2.16 -8.67
N LYS A 106 7.42 2.20 -9.95
CA LYS A 106 8.81 2.29 -10.42
C LYS A 106 9.30 3.72 -10.65
N THR A 107 8.38 4.68 -10.66
CA THR A 107 8.72 6.07 -10.97
C THR A 107 9.29 6.76 -9.73
N ARG A 108 10.25 7.67 -9.95
CA ARG A 108 10.77 8.51 -8.87
C ARG A 108 9.61 9.35 -8.30
N PRO A 109 9.47 9.43 -6.96
CA PRO A 109 8.41 10.24 -6.35
C PRO A 109 8.48 11.68 -6.80
N LYS A 110 7.35 12.23 -7.24
CA LYS A 110 7.22 13.64 -7.60
C LYS A 110 6.77 14.42 -6.37
N ALA A 111 7.36 15.57 -6.13
CA ALA A 111 6.84 16.48 -5.12
C ALA A 111 5.58 17.17 -5.65
N LEU A 112 4.50 17.17 -4.86
CA LEU A 112 3.26 17.88 -5.19
C LEU A 112 3.47 19.41 -5.33
N ILE A 113 4.61 19.93 -4.86
CA ILE A 113 4.96 21.37 -4.86
C ILE A 113 5.95 21.72 -6.00
N SER A 114 6.22 20.84 -6.95
CA SER A 114 7.31 21.07 -7.93
C SER A 114 6.97 21.88 -9.20
N SER A 115 5.75 22.42 -9.33
CA SER A 115 5.41 23.31 -10.45
C SER A 115 5.45 24.78 -10.03
N ASN A 116 6.48 25.49 -10.51
CA ASN A 116 6.70 26.95 -10.50
C ASN A 116 7.30 27.59 -9.24
N ILE A 117 8.60 27.40 -9.05
CA ILE A 117 9.47 28.51 -8.63
C ILE A 117 10.58 28.61 -9.67
N SER A 118 10.27 29.24 -10.80
CA SER A 118 11.32 29.68 -11.73
C SER A 118 12.17 30.72 -11.00
N PHE A 119 13.48 30.61 -11.17
CA PHE A 119 14.55 31.20 -10.36
C PHE A 119 14.72 32.73 -10.51
N LEU A 120 13.64 33.46 -10.82
CA LEU A 120 13.64 34.90 -11.08
C LEU A 120 12.39 35.53 -10.46
N PHE A 121 12.40 35.79 -9.16
CA PHE A 121 11.79 37.01 -8.61
C PHE A 121 12.36 37.23 -7.21
N LEU A 122 13.45 38.00 -7.20
CA LEU A 122 13.89 38.76 -6.06
C LEU A 122 12.70 39.53 -5.47
N LEU A 123 12.60 39.50 -4.14
CA LEU A 123 12.24 40.66 -3.32
C LEU A 123 10.98 41.44 -3.80
N TYR A 124 9.79 41.11 -3.30
CA TYR A 124 8.75 42.04 -2.83
C TYR A 124 7.36 41.37 -2.77
N ILE A 125 6.76 41.46 -1.59
CA ILE A 125 5.33 41.69 -1.35
C ILE A 125 4.35 40.51 -1.56
N THR A 126 3.81 40.09 -0.41
CA THR A 126 2.44 39.73 -0.04
C THR A 126 1.35 39.89 -1.12
N PHE A 127 0.26 39.10 -1.03
CA PHE A 127 -0.92 39.02 -1.92
C PHE A 127 -0.71 38.05 -3.11
N PHE A 128 -1.50 37.01 -3.34
CA PHE A 128 -2.93 36.77 -3.10
C PHE A 128 -3.11 35.24 -2.98
N PHE A 129 -3.74 34.78 -1.90
CA PHE A 129 -4.07 33.38 -1.68
C PHE A 129 -5.45 33.12 -2.28
N GLU A 130 -5.52 32.57 -3.49
CA GLU A 130 -6.74 31.92 -3.98
C GLU A 130 -6.43 31.00 -5.17
N ALA A 131 -6.39 29.69 -4.92
CA ALA A 131 -6.69 28.67 -5.92
C ALA A 131 -7.21 27.44 -5.18
N THR A 132 -8.50 27.21 -5.36
CA THR A 132 -9.31 26.15 -4.77
C THR A 132 -8.74 24.76 -5.06
N CYS A 133 -8.69 23.97 -4.00
CA CYS A 133 -8.36 22.55 -4.03
C CYS A 133 -9.62 21.77 -4.40
N GLU A 134 -9.68 21.19 -5.61
CA GLU A 134 -10.65 20.14 -5.93
C GLU A 134 -9.90 18.91 -6.43
N VAL A 135 -9.56 18.02 -5.50
CA VAL A 135 -9.11 16.65 -5.81
C VAL A 135 -10.27 15.72 -5.46
N TYR A 136 -11.13 15.46 -6.44
CA TYR A 136 -12.16 14.42 -6.32
C TYR A 136 -11.56 13.06 -6.70
N CYS A 137 -11.50 12.15 -5.74
CA CYS A 137 -11.47 10.71 -6.00
C CYS A 137 -12.69 10.12 -5.29
N TYR A 138 -13.81 10.06 -6.00
CA TYR A 138 -14.97 9.28 -5.57
C TYR A 138 -14.83 7.81 -6.00
N SER A 139 -15.36 6.98 -5.11
CA SER A 139 -15.34 5.51 -5.04
C SER A 139 -15.83 4.78 -6.29
#